data_AF-E9IHF8-F1
#
_entry.id   AF-E9IHF8-F1
#
_cell.length_a   1.000
_cell.length_b   1.000
_cell.length_c   1.000
_cell.angle_alpha   90.00
_cell.angle_beta   90.00
_cell.angle_gamma   90.00
#
_symmetry.space_group_name_H-M   'P 1'
#
loop_
_entity.id
_entity.type
_entity.pdbx_description
1 polymer ?
#
loop_
_entity_poly.entity_id
_entity_poly.type
_entity_poly.pdbx_seq_one_letter_code
_entity_poly.pdbx_strand_id
1 'polypeptide(L)' 'VHNWTIEQTSEWLTSNVELPQYVPTFIQHRVTGATLPRLAVNNMHYLSNVLGIKDPIHKQKIALKAMDVVLFGPPK' A
#
# COMPACT_ATOMS: atom_id res chain seq x y z
N VAL A 1 -9.00 9.22 2.55
CA VAL A 1 -8.20 8.28 1.71
C VAL A 1 -9.02 7.24 0.97
N HIS A 2 -10.26 6.92 1.37
CA HIS A 2 -11.08 5.91 0.66
C HIS A 2 -11.32 6.19 -0.82
N ASN A 3 -11.34 7.46 -1.23
CA ASN A 3 -11.54 7.84 -2.64
C ASN A 3 -10.26 7.75 -3.49
N TRP A 4 -9.16 7.22 -2.96
CA TRP A 4 -7.94 7.11 -3.75
C TRP A 4 -8.10 6.11 -4.88
N THR A 5 -7.75 6.57 -6.08
CA THR A 5 -7.70 5.71 -7.27
C THR A 5 -6.44 4.84 -7.26
N ILE A 6 -6.37 3.91 -8.20
CA ILE A 6 -5.21 3.02 -8.38
C ILE A 6 -3.96 3.86 -8.65
N GLU A 7 -4.09 4.91 -9.46
CA GLU A 7 -3.02 5.84 -9.80
C GLU A 7 -2.49 6.54 -8.56
N GLN A 8 -3.38 7.05 -7.70
CA GLN A 8 -3.00 7.73 -6.45
C GLN A 8 -2.31 6.79 -5.47
N THR A 9 -2.78 5.54 -5.34
CA THR A 9 -2.08 4.55 -4.50
C THR A 9 -0.73 4.13 -5.09
N SER A 10 -0.58 4.12 -6.42
CA SER A 10 0.67 3.80 -7.09
C SER A 10 1.70 4.92 -6.97
N GLU A 11 1.24 6.16 -7.06
CA GLU A 11 2.05 7.34 -6.80
C GLU A 11 2.49 7.39 -5.35
N TRP A 12 1.58 7.15 -4.40
CA TRP A 12 1.93 7.03 -2.98
C TRP A 12 2.99 5.95 -2.70
N LEU A 13 2.85 4.79 -3.35
CA LEU A 13 3.81 3.69 -3.22
C LEU A 13 5.22 4.09 -3.73
N THR A 14 5.27 4.92 -4.77
CA THR A 14 6.51 5.42 -5.35
C THR A 14 7.11 6.56 -4.52
N SER A 15 6.31 7.56 -4.18
CA SER A 15 6.77 8.82 -3.57
C SER A 15 6.90 8.75 -2.05
N ASN A 16 6.02 8.02 -1.36
CA ASN A 16 6.00 7.97 0.11
C ASN A 16 6.56 6.67 0.69
N VAL A 17 6.38 5.56 -0.02
CA VAL A 17 6.90 4.24 0.39
C VAL A 17 8.23 3.95 -0.29
N GLU A 18 8.57 4.63 -1.39
CA GLU A 18 9.81 4.45 -2.15
C GLU A 18 9.99 3.02 -2.64
N LEU A 19 8.89 2.38 -3.05
CA LEU A 19 8.88 1.02 -3.60
C LEU A 19 8.22 0.98 -4.99
N PRO A 20 8.78 1.68 -5.99
CA PRO A 20 8.21 1.73 -7.34
C PRO A 20 8.10 0.34 -7.98
N GLN A 21 8.94 -0.64 -7.57
CA GLN A 21 8.90 -1.99 -8.13
C GLN A 21 7.56 -2.72 -7.91
N TYR A 22 6.75 -2.29 -6.93
CA TYR A 22 5.46 -2.92 -6.64
C TYR A 22 4.26 -2.18 -7.27
N VAL A 23 4.51 -1.11 -8.03
CA VAL A 23 3.45 -0.39 -8.77
C VAL A 23 2.69 -1.32 -9.73
N PRO A 24 3.35 -2.16 -10.56
CA PRO A 24 2.63 -3.08 -11.44
C PRO A 24 1.71 -4.04 -10.67
N THR A 25 2.17 -4.51 -9.50
CA THR A 25 1.37 -5.35 -8.60
C THR A 25 0.15 -4.60 -8.07
N PHE A 26 0.30 -3.35 -7.64
CA PHE A 26 -0.82 -2.54 -7.16
C PHE A 26 -1.87 -2.30 -8.24
N ILE A 27 -1.42 -2.05 -9.48
CA ILE A 27 -2.31 -1.89 -10.64
C ILE A 27 -3.02 -3.20 -10.97
N GLN A 28 -2.27 -4.31 -11.06
CA GLN A 28 -2.80 -5.63 -11.37
C GLN A 28 -3.88 -6.07 -10.36
N HIS A 29 -3.66 -5.82 -9.07
CA HIS A 29 -4.59 -6.16 -8.01
C HIS A 29 -5.65 -5.08 -7.73
N ARG A 30 -5.68 -4.01 -8.54
CA ARG A 30 -6.60 -2.87 -8.39
C ARG A 30 -6.63 -2.33 -6.96
N VAL A 31 -5.45 -2.17 -6.37
CA VAL A 31 -5.30 -1.60 -5.04
C VAL A 31 -5.79 -0.15 -5.09
N THR A 32 -6.75 0.18 -4.25
CA THR A 32 -7.35 1.51 -4.14
C THR A 32 -7.31 1.99 -2.69
N GLY A 33 -7.73 3.24 -2.46
CA GLY A 33 -7.82 3.81 -1.12
C GLY A 33 -8.67 3.02 -0.13
N ALA A 34 -9.66 2.29 -0.63
CA ALA A 34 -10.50 1.40 0.19
C ALA A 34 -9.74 0.15 0.68
N THR A 35 -8.66 -0.24 0.01
CA THR A 35 -7.83 -1.40 0.36
C THR A 35 -6.65 -1.06 1.28
N LEU A 36 -6.28 0.22 1.41
CA LEU A 36 -5.22 0.69 2.32
C LEU A 36 -5.38 0.25 3.77
N PRO A 37 -6.58 0.29 4.39
CA PRO A 37 -6.76 -0.25 5.75
C PRO A 37 -6.37 -1.73 5.86
N ARG A 38 -6.57 -2.53 4.80
CA ARG A 38 -6.14 -3.95 4.77
C ARG A 38 -4.63 -4.11 4.57
N LEU A 39 -3.93 -3.09 4.08
CA LEU A 39 -2.47 -3.07 4.01
C LEU A 39 -1.84 -2.65 5.33
N ALA A 40 -2.55 -1.85 6.13
CA ALA A 40 -2.13 -1.37 7.44
C ALA A 40 -2.27 -2.40 8.57
N VAL A 41 -2.99 -3.52 8.36
CA VAL A 41 -3.18 -4.53 9.42
C VAL A 41 -1.94 -5.39 9.61
N ASN A 42 -1.69 -5.74 10.87
CA ASN A 42 -0.51 -6.50 11.32
C ASN A 42 -0.42 -7.92 10.73
N ASN A 43 -1.52 -8.45 10.19
CA ASN A 43 -1.58 -9.84 9.76
C ASN A 43 -0.94 -10.09 8.38
N MET A 44 -0.49 -9.06 7.64
CA MET A 44 0.32 -9.10 6.39
C MET A 44 -0.04 -10.14 5.28
N HIS A 45 -1.11 -10.91 5.43
CA HIS A 45 -1.49 -12.00 4.53
C HIS A 45 -1.85 -11.48 3.16
N TYR A 46 -2.47 -10.30 3.09
CA TYR A 46 -2.77 -9.66 1.82
C TYR A 46 -1.48 -9.29 1.06
N LEU A 47 -0.50 -8.70 1.76
CA LEU A 47 0.79 -8.35 1.15
C LEU A 47 1.55 -9.59 0.65
N SER A 48 1.52 -10.69 1.41
CA SER A 48 2.24 -11.91 1.06
C SER A 48 1.51 -12.77 0.03
N ASN A 49 0.23 -13.08 0.27
CA ASN A 49 -0.53 -14.08 -0.51
C ASN A 49 -1.23 -13.46 -1.72
N VAL A 50 -1.61 -12.18 -1.66
CA VAL A 50 -2.28 -11.50 -2.78
C VAL A 50 -1.26 -10.72 -3.60
N LEU A 51 -0.49 -9.82 -2.96
CA LEU A 51 0.48 -8.96 -3.66
C LEU A 51 1.83 -9.64 -3.92
N GLY A 52 2.09 -10.83 -3.35
CA GLY A 52 3.34 -11.56 -3.59
C GLY A 52 4.59 -10.90 -3.00
N ILE A 53 4.44 -9.95 -2.07
CA ILE A 53 5.56 -9.24 -1.42
C ILE A 53 6.12 -10.15 -0.33
N LYS A 54 7.24 -10.82 -0.61
CA LYS A 54 7.88 -11.77 0.31
C LYS A 54 8.78 -11.08 1.34
N ASP A 55 9.39 -9.97 0.95
CA ASP A 55 10.36 -9.24 1.78
C ASP A 55 9.68 -8.66 3.04
N PRO A 56 10.09 -9.09 4.26
CA PRO A 56 9.50 -8.59 5.50
C PRO A 56 9.72 -7.10 5.73
N ILE A 57 10.83 -6.53 5.26
CA ILE A 57 11.13 -5.10 5.38
C ILE A 57 10.17 -4.30 4.51
N HIS A 58 9.95 -4.73 3.26
CA HIS A 58 9.00 -4.06 2.37
C HIS A 58 7.57 -4.14 2.88
N LYS A 59 7.16 -5.31 3.40
CA LYS A 59 5.85 -5.46 4.02
C LYS A 59 5.69 -4.50 5.20
N GLN A 60 6.68 -4.39 6.08
CA GLN A 60 6.61 -3.52 7.25
C GLN A 60 6.56 -2.04 6.84
N LYS A 61 7.36 -1.65 5.85
CA LYS A 61 7.38 -0.28 5.32
C LYS A 61 6.01 0.12 4.74
N ILE A 62 5.41 -0.76 3.93
CA ILE A 62 4.07 -0.54 3.37
C ILE A 62 3.02 -0.46 4.48
N ALA A 63 3.06 -1.37 5.46
CA ALA A 63 2.08 -1.40 6.55
C ALA A 63 2.13 -0.12 7.41
N LEU A 64 3.33 0.34 7.80
CA LEU A 64 3.51 1.57 8.56
C LEU A 64 3.02 2.80 7.78
N LYS A 65 3.44 2.94 6.52
CA LYS A 65 3.01 4.08 5.69
C LYS A 65 1.51 4.03 5.41
N ALA A 66 0.93 2.84 5.20
CA ALA A 66 -0.51 2.69 4.96
C ALA A 66 -1.30 3.05 6.22
N MET A 67 -0.80 2.68 7.40
CA MET A 67 -1.36 3.08 8.68
C MET A 67 -1.34 4.61 8.84
N ASP A 68 -0.21 5.27 8.56
CA ASP A 68 -0.14 6.74 8.60
C ASP A 68 -1.17 7.39 7.68
N VAL A 69 -1.30 6.89 6.45
CA VAL A 69 -2.27 7.41 5.49
C VAL A 69 -3.72 7.17 5.92
N VAL A 70 -4.01 6.02 6.52
CA VAL A 70 -5.36 5.71 7.00
C VAL A 70 -5.73 6.54 8.23
N LEU A 71 -4.78 6.76 9.15
CA LEU A 71 -5.01 7.50 10.40
C LEU A 71 -5.00 9.02 10.20
N PHE A 72 -4.11 9.53 9.36
CA PHE A 72 -3.85 10.97 9.23
C PHE A 72 -4.23 11.54 7.87
N GLY A 73 -4.61 10.69 6.90
CA GLY A 73 -5.00 11.11 5.57
C GLY A 73 -3.85 11.13 4.56
N PRO A 74 -4.09 11.61 3.32
CA PRO A 74 -3.06 11.81 2.32
C PRO A 74 -1.90 12.65 2.87
N PRO A 75 -0.64 12.27 2.62
CA PRO A 75 0.47 13.18 2.86
C PRO A 75 0.26 14.43 1.98
N LYS A 76 0.42 15.62 2.60
CA LYS A 76 0.35 16.91 1.90
C LYS A 76 1.53 17.09 0.95
#